data_AF-A0A2P7NTA7-F1
#
_entry.id   AF-A0A2P7NTA7-F1
#
_cell.length_a   1.000
_cell.length_b   1.000
_cell.length_c   1.000
_cell.angle_alpha   90.00
_cell.angle_beta   90.00
_cell.angle_gamma   90.00
#
_symmetry.space_group_name_H-M   'P 1'
#
loop_
_entity.id
_entity.type
_entity.pdbx_description
1 polymer ?
#
loop_
_entity_poly.entity_id
_entity_poly.type
_entity_poly.pdbx_seq_one_letter_code
_entity_poly.pdbx_strand_id
1 'polypeptide(L)'
;MSKSIFTYGYFLTAFFVLPSIAFATDASKNQPTKEKTPIELQREQTLQLTHKMMGHINLAQFALDIKLPDEASGYIKKAQAIQTELMTQSPELKINSSFKYGKVTYDGSQTIKERYVPVMDDILLISDYETIFKHSKEMGIKETDAGLVHINVMVDLAAVKTSLDNALQDISKKEYSQAQSALAAIFKSAIIDETEIDDPILAISGNLALAKAFLSERQYDKARFTLEYVQKRLSDAKNTSLSGVDQASVDKLSTDLDNLQAELKKEDPTLTQRISDQFDHWKKAVKGWTS
;
A
#
# COMPACT_ATOMS: atom_id res chain seq x y z
N MET A 1 7.34 20.31 -15.44
CA MET A 1 7.53 18.98 -14.84
C MET A 1 6.22 18.22 -14.99
N SER A 2 6.19 17.22 -15.87
CA SER A 2 4.98 16.50 -16.26
C SER A 2 4.59 15.49 -15.18
N LYS A 3 3.38 15.64 -14.63
CA LYS A 3 2.73 14.61 -13.82
C LYS A 3 2.32 13.47 -14.75
N SER A 4 3.03 12.34 -14.69
CA SER A 4 2.62 11.12 -15.39
C SER A 4 1.51 10.46 -14.58
N ILE A 5 0.26 10.74 -14.95
CA ILE A 5 -0.92 10.00 -14.54
C ILE A 5 -0.87 8.67 -15.29
N PHE A 6 -0.31 7.63 -14.70
CA PHE A 6 -0.44 6.28 -15.24
C PHE A 6 -1.78 5.70 -14.79
N THR A 7 -2.69 5.54 -15.74
CA THR A 7 -3.96 4.81 -15.60
C THR A 7 -3.69 3.32 -15.30
N TYR A 8 -3.58 2.95 -14.02
CA TYR A 8 -3.45 1.57 -13.53
C TYR A 8 -4.81 0.89 -13.23
N GLY A 9 -5.87 1.28 -13.95
CA GLY A 9 -7.25 0.83 -13.70
C GLY A 9 -7.58 -0.63 -14.07
N TYR A 10 -6.61 -1.46 -14.46
CA TYR A 10 -6.87 -2.84 -14.92
C TYR A 10 -6.23 -3.94 -14.06
N PHE A 11 -5.39 -3.61 -13.07
CA PHE A 11 -4.56 -4.63 -12.38
C PHE A 11 -5.08 -5.05 -10.98
N LEU A 12 -6.01 -4.30 -10.38
CA LEU A 12 -6.53 -4.57 -9.02
C LEU A 12 -7.44 -5.81 -8.91
N THR A 13 -8.04 -6.27 -10.01
CA THR A 13 -8.99 -7.40 -9.98
C THR A 13 -8.33 -8.74 -9.66
N ALA A 14 -7.01 -8.88 -9.82
CA ALA A 14 -6.30 -10.12 -9.55
C ALA A 14 -5.94 -10.34 -8.06
N PHE A 15 -5.91 -9.28 -7.25
CA PHE A 15 -5.37 -9.35 -5.88
C PHE A 15 -6.37 -9.86 -4.83
N PHE A 16 -7.68 -9.70 -5.05
CA PHE A 16 -8.69 -10.03 -4.03
C PHE A 16 -9.20 -11.48 -4.08
N VAL A 17 -8.72 -12.31 -5.03
CA VAL A 17 -9.19 -13.71 -5.21
C VAL A 17 -8.20 -14.74 -4.64
N LEU A 18 -7.05 -14.32 -4.11
CA LEU A 18 -6.06 -15.24 -3.54
C LEU A 18 -6.32 -15.53 -2.05
N PRO A 19 -6.25 -16.80 -1.62
CA PRO A 19 -6.37 -17.16 -0.21
C PRO A 19 -5.14 -16.67 0.56
N SER A 20 -5.37 -15.82 1.55
CA SER A 20 -4.53 -15.56 2.73
C SER A 20 -3.02 -15.72 2.52
N ILE A 21 -2.37 -14.74 1.89
CA ILE A 21 -0.91 -14.60 2.02
C ILE A 21 -0.64 -13.95 3.38
N ALA A 22 0.18 -14.62 4.18
CA ALA A 22 0.56 -14.17 5.51
C ALA A 22 1.26 -12.80 5.42
N PHE A 23 0.62 -11.77 5.97
CA PHE A 23 1.18 -10.43 6.14
C PHE A 23 2.46 -10.49 6.97
N ALA A 24 3.49 -9.76 6.54
CA ALA A 24 4.74 -9.55 7.27
C ALA A 24 4.49 -8.72 8.55
N THR A 25 3.93 -9.34 9.58
CA THR A 25 3.54 -8.71 10.86
C THR A 25 4.67 -8.63 11.88
N ASP A 26 5.92 -8.90 11.50
CA ASP A 26 7.05 -8.92 12.44
C ASP A 26 7.61 -7.53 12.83
N ALA A 27 7.02 -6.44 12.34
CA ALA A 27 7.49 -5.09 12.68
C ALA A 27 6.92 -4.52 14.00
N SER A 28 5.80 -5.04 14.54
CA SER A 28 5.02 -4.31 15.56
C SER A 28 5.20 -4.76 17.03
N LYS A 29 6.01 -5.79 17.34
CA LYS A 29 5.96 -6.40 18.69
C LYS A 29 6.69 -5.65 19.82
N ASN A 30 7.50 -4.62 19.55
CA ASN A 30 8.41 -4.06 20.57
C ASN A 30 8.45 -2.52 20.68
N GLN A 31 7.39 -1.79 20.30
CA GLN A 31 7.27 -0.37 20.67
C GLN A 31 6.45 -0.21 21.96
N PRO A 32 6.85 0.66 22.91
CA PRO A 32 5.99 1.00 24.04
C PRO A 32 4.67 1.53 23.49
N THR A 33 3.55 0.99 24.00
CA THR A 33 2.20 1.33 23.56
C THR A 33 1.93 2.80 23.83
N LYS A 34 2.25 3.66 22.86
CA LYS A 34 1.85 5.05 22.86
C LYS A 34 0.32 5.05 22.82
N GLU A 35 -0.34 5.72 23.78
CA GLU A 35 -1.80 5.85 23.74
C GLU A 35 -2.19 6.47 22.40
N LYS A 36 -3.00 5.73 21.63
CA LYS A 36 -3.44 6.15 20.30
C LYS A 36 -4.35 7.35 20.44
N THR A 37 -4.19 8.33 19.56
CA THR A 37 -5.08 9.48 19.51
C THR A 37 -6.49 9.05 19.07
N PRO A 38 -7.54 9.82 19.40
CA PRO A 38 -8.90 9.53 18.92
C PRO A 38 -8.99 9.42 17.38
N ILE A 39 -8.16 10.18 16.66
CA ILE A 39 -8.08 10.16 15.19
C ILE A 39 -7.48 8.84 14.69
N GLU A 40 -6.43 8.35 15.33
CA GLU A 40 -5.82 7.05 15.01
C GLU A 40 -6.79 5.90 15.29
N LEU A 41 -7.52 5.95 16.41
CA LEU A 41 -8.55 4.96 16.74
C LEU A 41 -9.69 4.94 15.71
N GLN A 42 -10.15 6.12 15.27
CA GLN A 42 -11.18 6.23 14.23
C GLN A 42 -10.68 5.70 12.87
N ARG A 43 -9.42 5.95 12.53
CA ARG A 43 -8.80 5.40 11.31
C ARG A 43 -8.74 3.87 11.35
N GLU A 44 -8.31 3.29 12.47
CA GLU A 44 -8.25 1.82 12.63
C GLU A 44 -9.63 1.18 12.57
N GLN A 45 -10.63 1.80 13.19
CA GLN A 45 -12.02 1.33 13.09
C GLN A 45 -12.54 1.39 11.65
N THR A 46 -12.25 2.48 10.94
CA THR A 46 -12.63 2.63 9.52
C THR A 46 -11.98 1.56 8.65
N LEU A 47 -10.68 1.30 8.86
CA LEU A 47 -9.94 0.26 8.13
C LEU A 47 -10.51 -1.14 8.43
N GLN A 48 -10.76 -1.45 9.71
CA GLN A 48 -11.32 -2.73 10.13
C GLN A 48 -12.72 -2.98 9.52
N LEU A 49 -13.60 -1.97 9.55
CA LEU A 49 -14.91 -2.05 8.93
C LEU A 49 -14.79 -2.24 7.42
N THR A 50 -13.90 -1.50 6.77
CA THR A 50 -13.66 -1.63 5.33
C THR A 50 -13.16 -3.03 4.97
N HIS A 51 -12.22 -3.60 5.74
CA HIS A 51 -11.77 -4.99 5.56
C HIS A 51 -12.91 -5.99 5.72
N LYS A 52 -13.77 -5.81 6.72
CA LYS A 52 -14.92 -6.69 6.94
C LYS A 52 -15.93 -6.60 5.79
N MET A 53 -16.16 -5.40 5.26
CA MET A 53 -16.98 -5.18 4.07
C MET A 53 -16.41 -5.94 2.86
N MET A 54 -15.10 -5.81 2.60
CA MET A 54 -14.43 -6.53 1.53
C MET A 54 -14.46 -8.05 1.72
N GLY A 55 -14.28 -8.53 2.96
CA GLY A 55 -14.43 -9.95 3.28
C GLY A 55 -15.81 -10.48 2.93
N HIS A 56 -16.88 -9.73 3.18
CA HIS A 56 -18.23 -10.11 2.76
C HIS A 56 -18.43 -10.06 1.23
N ILE A 57 -17.83 -9.10 0.54
CA ILE A 57 -17.84 -9.05 -0.94
C ILE A 57 -17.17 -10.29 -1.53
N ASN A 58 -15.98 -10.66 -1.03
CA ASN A 58 -15.26 -11.84 -1.49
C ASN A 58 -16.03 -13.13 -1.19
N LEU A 59 -16.65 -13.25 -0.01
CA LEU A 59 -17.50 -14.40 0.32
C LEU A 59 -18.73 -14.48 -0.60
N ALA A 60 -19.30 -13.34 -1.01
CA ALA A 60 -20.39 -13.32 -1.98
C ALA A 60 -19.93 -13.79 -3.37
N GLN A 61 -18.77 -13.33 -3.85
CA GLN A 61 -18.18 -13.79 -5.11
C GLN A 61 -17.94 -15.30 -5.10
N PHE A 62 -17.31 -15.81 -4.03
CA PHE A 62 -17.08 -17.24 -3.84
C PHE A 62 -18.38 -18.04 -3.82
N ALA A 63 -19.40 -17.57 -3.10
CA ALA A 63 -20.71 -18.22 -3.06
C ALA A 63 -21.35 -18.29 -4.46
N LEU A 64 -21.23 -17.24 -5.28
CA LEU A 64 -21.69 -17.26 -6.67
C LEU A 64 -20.92 -18.28 -7.53
N ASP A 65 -19.59 -18.41 -7.35
CA ASP A 65 -18.77 -19.40 -8.07
C ASP A 65 -19.23 -20.84 -7.80
N ILE A 66 -19.61 -21.13 -6.55
CA ILE A 66 -20.12 -22.45 -6.15
C ILE A 66 -21.64 -22.57 -6.24
N LYS A 67 -22.31 -21.63 -6.94
CA LYS A 67 -23.75 -21.64 -7.24
C LYS A 67 -24.66 -21.61 -6.01
N LEU A 68 -24.30 -20.82 -5.01
CA LEU A 68 -25.04 -20.56 -3.77
C LEU A 68 -25.57 -19.10 -3.75
N PRO A 69 -26.63 -18.78 -4.53
CA PRO A 69 -27.09 -17.40 -4.73
C PRO A 69 -27.78 -16.78 -3.50
N ASP A 70 -28.39 -17.58 -2.64
CA ASP A 70 -29.04 -17.10 -1.43
C ASP A 70 -27.99 -16.68 -0.38
N GLU A 71 -26.94 -17.49 -0.23
CA GLU A 71 -25.76 -17.18 0.58
C GLU A 71 -25.04 -15.95 0.06
N ALA A 72 -24.84 -15.86 -1.27
CA ALA A 72 -24.26 -14.67 -1.90
C ALA A 72 -25.06 -13.41 -1.59
N SER A 73 -26.38 -13.46 -1.73
CA SER A 73 -27.27 -12.35 -1.38
C SER A 73 -27.17 -11.97 0.10
N GLY A 74 -27.06 -12.97 0.98
CA GLY A 74 -26.86 -12.76 2.42
C GLY A 74 -25.56 -12.03 2.74
N TYR A 75 -24.45 -12.37 2.08
CA TYR A 75 -23.18 -11.68 2.25
C TYR A 75 -23.20 -10.26 1.65
N ILE A 76 -23.82 -10.06 0.48
CA ILE A 76 -23.97 -8.72 -0.11
C ILE A 76 -24.72 -7.78 0.83
N LYS A 77 -25.81 -8.25 1.46
CA LYS A 77 -26.57 -7.45 2.44
C LYS A 77 -25.74 -7.07 3.66
N LYS A 78 -24.86 -7.97 4.15
CA LYS A 78 -23.92 -7.65 5.24
C LYS A 78 -22.91 -6.59 4.80
N ALA A 79 -22.39 -6.67 3.57
CA ALA A 79 -21.52 -5.64 3.01
C ALA A 79 -22.25 -4.28 2.88
N GLN A 80 -23.50 -4.26 2.41
CA GLN A 80 -24.31 -3.03 2.31
C GLN A 80 -24.54 -2.37 3.67
N ALA A 81 -24.76 -3.16 4.72
CA ALA A 81 -24.93 -2.63 6.07
C ALA A 81 -23.65 -1.91 6.54
N ILE A 82 -22.48 -2.52 6.35
CA ILE A 82 -21.19 -1.91 6.70
C ILE A 82 -20.90 -0.69 5.81
N GLN A 83 -21.18 -0.77 4.51
CA GLN A 83 -21.05 0.37 3.59
C GLN A 83 -21.88 1.57 4.06
N THR A 84 -23.10 1.34 4.54
CA THR A 84 -23.99 2.39 5.06
C THR A 84 -23.45 2.97 6.36
N GLU A 85 -22.91 2.13 7.23
CA GLU A 85 -22.26 2.54 8.48
C GLU A 85 -21.04 3.43 8.20
N LEU A 86 -20.14 3.00 7.30
CA LEU A 86 -18.97 3.75 6.86
C LEU A 86 -19.38 5.11 6.23
N MET A 87 -20.41 5.14 5.39
CA MET A 87 -20.94 6.39 4.83
C MET A 87 -21.51 7.31 5.90
N THR A 88 -22.09 6.77 6.98
CA THR A 88 -22.66 7.59 8.06
C THR A 88 -21.54 8.21 8.91
N GLN A 89 -20.47 7.46 9.13
CA GLN A 89 -19.30 7.89 9.90
C GLN A 89 -18.35 8.82 9.11
N SER A 90 -18.52 8.89 7.79
CA SER A 90 -17.64 9.69 6.93
C SER A 90 -17.78 11.20 7.21
N PRO A 91 -16.66 11.93 7.42
CA PRO A 91 -16.69 13.34 7.77
C PRO A 91 -17.31 14.20 6.66
N GLU A 92 -18.02 15.24 7.08
CA GLU A 92 -18.60 16.25 6.21
C GLU A 92 -17.85 17.57 6.36
N LEU A 93 -17.20 18.02 5.30
CA LEU A 93 -16.45 19.26 5.20
C LEU A 93 -17.32 20.34 4.60
N LYS A 94 -17.68 21.35 5.38
CA LYS A 94 -18.37 22.54 4.89
C LYS A 94 -17.35 23.60 4.47
N ILE A 95 -17.18 23.80 3.17
CA ILE A 95 -16.33 24.84 2.60
C ILE A 95 -17.19 26.06 2.32
N ASN A 96 -16.96 27.14 3.07
CA ASN A 96 -17.51 28.44 2.77
C ASN A 96 -16.50 29.20 1.91
N SER A 97 -16.91 29.62 0.72
CA SER A 97 -16.13 30.45 -0.19
C SER A 97 -16.79 31.81 -0.33
N SER A 98 -15.99 32.87 -0.33
CA SER A 98 -16.44 34.21 -0.70
C SER A 98 -15.44 34.75 -1.69
N PHE A 99 -15.89 35.13 -2.89
CA PHE A 99 -15.03 35.77 -3.87
C PHE A 99 -15.71 36.99 -4.46
N LYS A 100 -14.90 38.02 -4.73
CA LYS A 100 -15.37 39.30 -5.25
C LYS A 100 -14.94 39.44 -6.70
N TYR A 101 -15.90 39.73 -7.58
CA TYR A 101 -15.63 40.08 -8.97
C TYR A 101 -16.20 41.46 -9.27
N GLY A 102 -15.32 42.42 -9.52
CA GLY A 102 -15.68 43.84 -9.63
C GLY A 102 -16.25 44.39 -8.31
N LYS A 103 -17.51 44.87 -8.33
CA LYS A 103 -18.23 45.38 -7.16
C LYS A 103 -19.18 44.36 -6.52
N VAL A 104 -19.26 43.15 -7.06
CA VAL A 104 -20.18 42.11 -6.59
C VAL A 104 -19.40 41.06 -5.80
N THR A 105 -19.92 40.70 -4.63
CA THR A 105 -19.42 39.60 -3.80
C THR A 105 -20.32 38.39 -4.00
N TYR A 106 -19.71 37.23 -4.22
CA TYR A 106 -20.38 35.94 -4.30
C TYR A 106 -20.00 35.14 -3.07
N ASP A 107 -20.98 34.79 -2.24
CA ASP A 107 -20.82 33.87 -1.13
C ASP A 107 -21.39 32.50 -1.51
N GLY A 108 -20.61 31.45 -1.28
CA GLY A 108 -20.96 30.06 -1.53
C GLY A 108 -20.65 29.21 -0.31
N SER A 109 -21.49 28.22 -0.06
CA SER A 109 -21.23 27.18 0.94
C SER A 109 -21.47 25.84 0.26
N GLN A 110 -20.43 25.01 0.21
CA GLN A 110 -20.53 23.64 -0.28
C GLN A 110 -20.18 22.66 0.83
N THR A 111 -20.95 21.58 0.95
CA THR A 111 -20.62 20.47 1.84
C THR A 111 -20.05 19.33 1.00
N ILE A 112 -18.82 18.93 1.28
CA ILE A 112 -18.17 17.78 0.68
C ILE A 112 -18.16 16.68 1.74
N LYS A 113 -18.74 15.53 1.41
CA LYS A 113 -18.65 14.34 2.24
C LYS A 113 -17.51 13.49 1.73
N GLU A 114 -16.59 13.10 2.60
CA GLU A 114 -15.57 12.11 2.28
C GLU A 114 -16.28 10.82 1.86
N ARG A 115 -15.90 10.24 0.71
CA ARG A 115 -16.52 9.00 0.20
C ARG A 115 -15.53 7.88 0.03
N TYR A 116 -14.25 8.19 0.16
CA TYR A 116 -13.17 7.24 0.01
C TYR A 116 -12.78 6.69 1.37
N VAL A 117 -12.70 5.37 1.47
CA VAL A 117 -12.22 4.68 2.67
C VAL A 117 -11.03 3.79 2.32
N PRO A 118 -10.01 3.71 3.19
CA PRO A 118 -8.84 2.88 2.94
C PRO A 118 -9.21 1.40 3.04
N VAL A 119 -8.90 0.65 2.00
CA VAL A 119 -8.92 -0.81 1.97
C VAL A 119 -7.55 -1.37 2.33
N MET A 120 -6.49 -0.66 1.95
CA MET A 120 -5.12 -1.02 2.25
C MET A 120 -4.37 0.28 2.53
N ASP A 121 -3.62 0.29 3.63
CA ASP A 121 -2.74 1.38 4.05
C ASP A 121 -1.50 0.65 4.59
N ASP A 122 -0.62 0.24 3.69
CA ASP A 122 0.48 -0.68 4.01
C ASP A 122 1.74 -0.36 3.20
N ILE A 123 2.86 -0.95 3.64
CA ILE A 123 4.14 -0.88 2.97
C ILE A 123 4.29 -2.13 2.11
N LEU A 124 4.30 -1.93 0.80
CA LEU A 124 4.39 -3.04 -0.16
C LEU A 124 5.84 -3.30 -0.57
N LEU A 125 6.20 -4.57 -0.61
CA LEU A 125 7.50 -5.03 -1.10
C LEU A 125 7.41 -5.27 -2.61
N ILE A 126 8.45 -4.91 -3.35
CA ILE A 126 8.54 -5.22 -4.79
C ILE A 126 8.49 -6.73 -5.05
N SER A 127 8.90 -7.58 -4.10
CA SER A 127 8.71 -9.03 -4.21
C SER A 127 7.24 -9.43 -4.44
N ASP A 128 6.30 -8.64 -3.96
CA ASP A 128 4.86 -8.93 -4.04
C ASP A 128 4.30 -8.79 -5.47
N TYR A 129 5.11 -8.25 -6.41
CA TYR A 129 4.76 -8.02 -7.81
C TYR A 129 5.65 -8.80 -8.81
N GLU A 130 6.38 -9.82 -8.35
CA GLU A 130 7.35 -10.54 -9.18
C GLU A 130 6.78 -11.01 -10.53
N THR A 131 5.53 -11.48 -10.55
CA THR A 131 4.82 -11.89 -11.77
C THR A 131 4.64 -10.72 -12.76
N ILE A 132 4.30 -9.52 -12.28
CA ILE A 132 4.12 -8.33 -13.14
C ILE A 132 5.47 -7.88 -13.69
N PHE A 133 6.52 -7.90 -12.87
CA PHE A 133 7.86 -7.52 -13.31
C PHE A 133 8.43 -8.48 -14.33
N LYS A 134 8.22 -9.79 -14.13
CA LYS A 134 8.61 -10.79 -15.13
C LYS A 134 7.95 -10.51 -16.49
N HIS A 135 6.66 -10.21 -16.49
CA HIS A 135 5.95 -9.88 -17.72
C HIS A 135 6.43 -8.56 -18.35
N SER A 136 6.69 -7.54 -17.52
CA SER A 136 7.22 -6.25 -17.99
C SER A 136 8.60 -6.40 -18.63
N LYS A 137 9.44 -7.27 -18.06
CA LYS A 137 10.75 -7.63 -18.62
C LYS A 137 10.62 -8.37 -19.95
N GLU A 138 9.66 -9.29 -20.07
CA GLU A 138 9.33 -9.98 -21.34
C GLU A 138 8.89 -8.98 -22.43
N MET A 139 8.25 -7.88 -22.04
CA MET A 139 7.88 -6.77 -22.93
C MET A 139 9.05 -5.82 -23.26
N GLY A 140 10.26 -6.09 -22.77
CA GLY A 140 11.44 -5.25 -22.99
C GLY A 140 11.44 -3.96 -22.17
N ILE A 141 10.55 -3.83 -21.17
CA ILE A 141 10.56 -2.69 -20.26
C ILE A 141 11.76 -2.87 -19.32
N LYS A 142 12.63 -1.86 -19.29
CA LYS A 142 13.84 -1.87 -18.47
C LYS A 142 13.52 -1.38 -17.06
N GLU A 143 13.87 -2.18 -16.06
CA GLU A 143 13.87 -1.77 -14.65
C GLU A 143 15.00 -0.75 -14.41
N THR A 144 14.68 0.37 -13.77
CA THR A 144 15.63 1.46 -13.49
C THR A 144 15.80 1.78 -12.01
N ASP A 145 14.89 1.30 -11.16
CA ASP A 145 14.91 1.52 -9.71
C ASP A 145 14.15 0.38 -9.01
N ALA A 146 14.43 0.17 -7.72
CA ALA A 146 13.72 -0.75 -6.85
C ALA A 146 13.78 -0.26 -5.40
N GLY A 147 12.62 0.06 -4.80
CA GLY A 147 12.51 0.36 -3.38
C GLY A 147 11.12 0.10 -2.81
N LEU A 148 11.04 0.16 -1.48
CA LEU A 148 9.78 0.14 -0.75
C LEU A 148 8.96 1.41 -1.03
N VAL A 149 7.66 1.21 -1.19
CA VAL A 149 6.67 2.29 -1.29
C VAL A 149 5.57 2.07 -0.26
N HIS A 150 5.03 3.17 0.23
CA HIS A 150 3.79 3.15 0.98
C HIS A 150 2.63 3.23 -0.02
N ILE A 151 1.69 2.30 0.06
CA ILE A 151 0.55 2.23 -0.84
C ILE A 151 -0.72 2.37 -0.03
N ASN A 152 -1.52 3.37 -0.40
CA ASN A 152 -2.86 3.56 0.09
C ASN A 152 -3.84 3.25 -1.05
N VAL A 153 -4.66 2.21 -0.87
CA VAL A 153 -5.76 1.89 -1.78
C VAL A 153 -7.07 2.26 -1.12
N MET A 154 -7.79 3.19 -1.73
CA MET A 154 -9.07 3.66 -1.24
C MET A 154 -10.20 3.33 -2.21
N VAL A 155 -11.37 2.96 -1.69
CA VAL A 155 -12.56 2.70 -2.51
C VAL A 155 -13.62 3.75 -2.28
N ASP A 156 -14.32 4.12 -3.35
CA ASP A 156 -15.50 4.98 -3.28
C ASP A 156 -16.70 4.20 -2.76
N LEU A 157 -17.17 4.54 -1.56
CA LEU A 157 -18.34 3.95 -0.93
C LEU A 157 -19.62 4.10 -1.76
N ALA A 158 -19.75 5.14 -2.60
CA ALA A 158 -20.89 5.29 -3.50
C ALA A 158 -20.83 4.26 -4.64
N ALA A 159 -19.65 4.08 -5.25
CA ALA A 159 -19.44 3.05 -6.27
C ALA A 159 -19.61 1.63 -5.71
N VAL A 160 -19.14 1.39 -4.47
CA VAL A 160 -19.38 0.14 -3.74
C VAL A 160 -20.88 -0.11 -3.62
N LYS A 161 -21.66 0.88 -3.15
CA LYS A 161 -23.10 0.76 -3.02
C LYS A 161 -23.78 0.39 -4.34
N THR A 162 -23.48 1.13 -5.41
CA THR A 162 -24.05 0.86 -6.74
C THR A 162 -23.73 -0.56 -7.20
N SER A 163 -22.50 -1.02 -6.99
CA SER A 163 -22.06 -2.37 -7.37
C SER A 163 -22.77 -3.47 -6.58
N LEU A 164 -22.95 -3.28 -5.26
CA LEU A 164 -23.69 -4.21 -4.41
C LEU A 164 -25.19 -4.27 -4.78
N ASP A 165 -25.80 -3.12 -5.05
CA ASP A 165 -27.21 -3.02 -5.47
C ASP A 165 -27.43 -3.73 -6.82
N ASN A 166 -26.54 -3.50 -7.79
CA ASN A 166 -26.58 -4.17 -9.10
C ASN A 166 -26.40 -5.68 -8.94
N ALA A 167 -25.44 -6.13 -8.13
CA ALA A 167 -25.21 -7.56 -7.90
C ALA A 167 -26.45 -8.27 -7.33
N LEU A 168 -27.17 -7.65 -6.37
CA LEU A 168 -28.43 -8.21 -5.87
C LEU A 168 -29.52 -8.25 -6.95
N GLN A 169 -29.62 -7.21 -7.77
CA GLN A 169 -30.56 -7.18 -8.88
C GLN A 169 -30.26 -8.32 -9.88
N ASP A 170 -29.01 -8.53 -10.23
CA ASP A 170 -28.59 -9.56 -11.17
C ASP A 170 -28.80 -10.97 -10.60
N ILE A 171 -28.54 -11.18 -9.30
CA ILE A 171 -28.88 -12.44 -8.62
C ILE A 171 -30.39 -12.71 -8.70
N SER A 172 -31.24 -11.70 -8.48
CA SER A 172 -32.70 -11.86 -8.57
C SER A 172 -33.18 -12.26 -9.96
N LYS A 173 -32.45 -11.84 -11.00
CA LYS A 173 -32.68 -12.21 -12.40
C LYS A 173 -31.98 -13.52 -12.82
N LYS A 174 -31.25 -14.15 -11.90
CA LYS A 174 -30.39 -15.33 -12.14
C LYS A 174 -29.24 -15.06 -13.13
N GLU A 175 -28.82 -13.81 -13.26
CA GLU A 175 -27.71 -13.35 -14.10
C GLU A 175 -26.39 -13.39 -13.31
N TYR A 176 -25.99 -14.56 -12.81
CA TYR A 176 -24.89 -14.68 -11.83
C TYR A 176 -23.53 -14.18 -12.34
N SER A 177 -23.24 -14.32 -13.62
CA SER A 177 -22.01 -13.78 -14.22
C SER A 177 -22.01 -12.23 -14.23
N GLN A 178 -23.17 -11.61 -14.41
CA GLN A 178 -23.31 -10.16 -14.30
C GLN A 178 -23.15 -9.72 -12.83
N ALA A 179 -23.74 -10.46 -11.89
CA ALA A 179 -23.55 -10.21 -10.46
C ALA A 179 -22.07 -10.28 -10.04
N GLN A 180 -21.32 -11.28 -10.51
CA GLN A 180 -19.88 -11.38 -10.28
C GLN A 180 -19.11 -10.20 -10.89
N SER A 181 -19.47 -9.81 -12.11
CA SER A 181 -18.87 -8.67 -12.80
C SER A 181 -19.13 -7.35 -12.07
N ALA A 182 -20.34 -7.18 -11.51
CA ALA A 182 -20.69 -6.03 -10.69
C ALA A 182 -19.86 -5.98 -9.40
N LEU A 183 -19.72 -7.10 -8.69
CA LEU A 183 -18.88 -7.17 -7.49
C LEU A 183 -17.39 -6.89 -7.80
N ALA A 184 -16.87 -7.40 -8.92
CA ALA A 184 -15.50 -7.15 -9.36
C ALA A 184 -15.26 -5.68 -9.78
N ALA A 185 -16.30 -4.97 -10.23
CA ALA A 185 -16.22 -3.58 -10.64
C ALA A 185 -15.93 -2.61 -9.49
N ILE A 186 -16.11 -3.03 -8.23
CA ILE A 186 -15.88 -2.20 -7.03
C ILE A 186 -14.47 -1.61 -7.02
N PHE A 187 -13.46 -2.36 -7.47
CA PHE A 187 -12.07 -1.91 -7.46
C PHE A 187 -11.67 -1.09 -8.70
N LYS A 188 -12.53 -0.96 -9.72
CA LYS A 188 -12.21 -0.19 -10.93
C LYS A 188 -12.10 1.32 -10.65
N SER A 189 -12.84 1.80 -9.66
CA SER A 189 -12.84 3.21 -9.23
C SER A 189 -11.98 3.43 -7.99
N ALA A 190 -11.16 2.46 -7.60
CA ALA A 190 -10.26 2.62 -6.47
C ALA A 190 -9.20 3.67 -6.79
N ILE A 191 -8.88 4.52 -5.81
CA ILE A 191 -7.72 5.39 -5.85
C ILE A 191 -6.55 4.60 -5.29
N ILE A 192 -5.46 4.55 -6.04
CA ILE A 192 -4.19 3.99 -5.59
C ILE A 192 -3.21 5.15 -5.49
N ASP A 193 -2.81 5.47 -4.28
CA ASP A 193 -1.75 6.43 -4.01
C ASP A 193 -0.51 5.66 -3.58
N GLU A 194 0.54 5.77 -4.38
CA GLU A 194 1.88 5.26 -4.03
C GLU A 194 2.75 6.44 -3.63
N THR A 195 3.26 6.41 -2.41
CA THR A 195 4.11 7.46 -1.86
C THR A 195 5.42 6.89 -1.37
N GLU A 196 6.48 7.68 -1.51
CA GLU A 196 7.77 7.36 -0.92
C GLU A 196 7.64 7.34 0.61
N ILE A 197 8.39 6.47 1.28
CA ILE A 197 8.36 6.40 2.74
C ILE A 197 9.11 7.61 3.32
N ASP A 198 8.38 8.48 4.01
CA ASP A 198 8.94 9.71 4.60
C ASP A 198 9.77 9.46 5.88
N ASP A 199 9.43 8.43 6.67
CA ASP A 199 10.19 8.08 7.86
C ASP A 199 11.59 7.57 7.46
N PRO A 200 12.68 8.27 7.83
CA PRO A 200 14.02 7.94 7.35
C PRO A 200 14.52 6.60 7.91
N ILE A 201 14.14 6.23 9.13
CA ILE A 201 14.56 4.97 9.76
C ILE A 201 13.86 3.80 9.06
N LEU A 202 12.57 3.93 8.76
CA LEU A 202 11.79 2.93 8.07
C LEU A 202 12.21 2.81 6.60
N ALA A 203 12.44 3.94 5.92
CA ALA A 203 12.93 3.96 4.55
C ALA A 203 14.29 3.24 4.44
N ILE A 204 15.23 3.48 5.36
CA ILE A 204 16.54 2.82 5.34
C ILE A 204 16.41 1.34 5.76
N SER A 205 15.83 1.06 6.92
CA SER A 205 15.79 -0.31 7.47
C SER A 205 14.91 -1.27 6.66
N GLY A 206 13.84 -0.77 6.05
CA GLY A 206 12.97 -1.54 5.18
C GLY A 206 13.65 -1.86 3.84
N ASN A 207 14.30 -0.88 3.21
CA ASN A 207 15.01 -1.12 1.95
C ASN A 207 16.26 -2.01 2.14
N LEU A 208 16.92 -1.97 3.31
CA LEU A 208 17.94 -2.97 3.64
C LEU A 208 17.38 -4.40 3.70
N ALA A 209 16.18 -4.58 4.27
CA ALA A 209 15.53 -5.90 4.29
C ALA A 209 15.12 -6.36 2.88
N LEU A 210 14.62 -5.44 2.04
CA LEU A 210 14.27 -5.71 0.66
C LEU A 210 15.51 -6.11 -0.17
N ALA A 211 16.62 -5.38 -0.05
CA ALA A 211 17.87 -5.72 -0.71
C ALA A 211 18.38 -7.12 -0.31
N LYS A 212 18.28 -7.48 0.98
CA LYS A 212 18.58 -8.84 1.46
C LYS A 212 17.70 -9.90 0.79
N ALA A 213 16.39 -9.65 0.67
CA ALA A 213 15.47 -10.57 0.00
C ALA A 213 15.85 -10.76 -1.47
N PHE A 214 16.12 -9.69 -2.21
CA PHE A 214 16.59 -9.78 -3.60
C PHE A 214 17.87 -10.59 -3.75
N LEU A 215 18.84 -10.42 -2.85
CA LEU A 215 20.06 -11.21 -2.88
C LEU A 215 19.82 -12.69 -2.63
N SER A 216 18.91 -13.04 -1.72
CA SER A 216 18.53 -14.43 -1.47
C SER A 216 17.91 -15.10 -2.70
N GLU A 217 17.23 -14.30 -3.53
CA GLU A 217 16.64 -14.73 -4.80
C GLU A 217 17.57 -14.53 -6.02
N ARG A 218 18.85 -14.17 -5.80
CA ARG A 218 19.85 -13.89 -6.85
C ARG A 218 19.46 -12.76 -7.81
N GLN A 219 18.59 -11.84 -7.36
CA GLN A 219 18.18 -10.65 -8.09
C GLN A 219 19.18 -9.49 -7.86
N TYR A 220 20.43 -9.68 -8.31
CA TYR A 220 21.56 -8.79 -7.99
C TYR A 220 21.38 -7.33 -8.45
N ASP A 221 20.79 -7.10 -9.62
CA ASP A 221 20.53 -5.74 -10.12
C ASP A 221 19.54 -4.98 -9.24
N LYS A 222 18.46 -5.65 -8.79
CA LYS A 222 17.46 -5.04 -7.90
C LYS A 222 18.04 -4.76 -6.52
N ALA A 223 18.83 -5.70 -5.99
CA ALA A 223 19.57 -5.46 -4.76
C ALA A 223 20.48 -4.22 -4.89
N ARG A 224 21.15 -4.03 -6.03
CA ARG A 224 21.97 -2.84 -6.27
C ARG A 224 21.13 -1.56 -6.29
N PHE A 225 20.03 -1.53 -7.04
CA PHE A 225 19.15 -0.34 -7.09
C PHE A 225 18.62 0.03 -5.70
N THR A 226 18.18 -0.97 -4.92
CA THR A 226 17.71 -0.75 -3.55
C THR A 226 18.81 -0.25 -2.62
N LEU A 227 20.05 -0.73 -2.78
CA LEU A 227 21.19 -0.23 -2.00
C LEU A 227 21.59 1.20 -2.38
N GLU A 228 21.54 1.56 -3.67
CA GLU A 228 21.75 2.93 -4.15
C GLU A 228 20.72 3.89 -3.52
N TYR A 229 19.46 3.46 -3.44
CA TYR A 229 18.40 4.20 -2.74
C TYR A 229 18.70 4.38 -1.24
N VAL A 230 19.09 3.31 -0.54
CA VAL A 230 19.48 3.40 0.89
C VAL A 230 20.61 4.40 1.09
N GLN A 231 21.58 4.43 0.18
CA GLN A 231 22.74 5.31 0.27
C GLN A 231 22.38 6.79 0.08
N LYS A 232 21.46 7.08 -0.84
CA LYS A 232 20.86 8.41 -0.98
C LYS A 232 20.16 8.84 0.31
N ARG A 233 19.35 7.96 0.91
CA ARG A 233 18.64 8.25 2.17
C ARG A 233 19.57 8.43 3.37
N LEU A 234 20.67 7.68 3.45
CA LEU A 234 21.71 7.89 4.46
C LEU A 234 22.40 9.25 4.31
N SER A 235 22.64 9.67 3.06
CA SER A 235 23.21 10.99 2.77
C SER A 235 22.25 12.13 3.16
N ASP A 236 20.95 11.95 2.91
CA ASP A 236 19.91 12.90 3.36
C ASP A 236 19.82 12.93 4.89
N ALA A 237 19.86 11.77 5.55
CA ALA A 237 19.85 11.65 7.00
C ALA A 237 21.09 12.30 7.65
N LYS A 238 22.25 12.27 7.00
CA LYS A 238 23.46 13.00 7.43
C LYS A 238 23.27 14.53 7.41
N ASN A 239 22.46 15.02 6.47
CA ASN A 239 22.18 16.44 6.33
C ASN A 239 21.02 16.92 7.23
N THR A 240 20.27 16.00 7.83
CA THR A 240 19.09 16.28 8.65
C THR A 240 19.43 15.90 10.09
N SER A 241 19.46 16.82 11.04
CA SER A 241 19.86 16.54 12.43
C SER A 241 18.85 15.66 13.19
N LEU A 242 18.79 14.37 12.84
CA LEU A 242 17.97 13.35 13.49
C LEU A 242 18.54 13.04 14.88
N SER A 243 17.67 13.03 15.88
CA SER A 243 18.06 12.75 17.27
C SER A 243 18.55 11.30 17.43
N GLY A 244 19.64 11.05 18.17
CA GLY A 244 20.13 9.69 18.37
C GLY A 244 20.80 9.02 17.14
N VAL A 245 20.97 9.76 16.03
CA VAL A 245 21.81 9.32 14.91
C VAL A 245 23.25 9.72 15.16
N ASP A 246 24.11 8.74 15.43
CA ASP A 246 25.56 8.96 15.50
C ASP A 246 26.15 9.05 14.09
N GLN A 247 26.81 10.17 13.78
CA GLN A 247 27.39 10.43 12.46
C GLN A 247 28.43 9.40 12.05
N ALA A 248 29.20 8.87 13.01
CA ALA A 248 30.18 7.82 12.74
C ALA A 248 29.51 6.50 12.32
N SER A 249 28.36 6.19 12.92
CA SER A 249 27.54 5.03 12.54
C SER A 249 26.96 5.15 11.13
N VAL A 250 26.52 6.34 10.73
CA VAL A 250 26.05 6.62 9.35
C VAL A 250 27.19 6.48 8.34
N ASP A 251 28.35 7.08 8.64
CA ASP A 251 29.51 7.05 7.74
C ASP A 251 30.06 5.62 7.55
N LYS A 252 30.10 4.84 8.63
CA LYS A 252 30.46 3.42 8.58
C LYS A 252 29.49 2.62 7.70
N LEU A 253 28.18 2.79 7.92
CA LEU A 253 27.17 2.11 7.13
C LEU A 253 27.25 2.49 5.65
N SER A 254 27.44 3.77 5.33
CA SER A 254 27.60 4.22 3.95
C SER A 254 28.80 3.55 3.26
N THR A 255 29.93 3.46 3.95
CA THR A 255 31.16 2.82 3.43
C THR A 255 30.96 1.32 3.22
N ASP A 256 30.30 0.66 4.17
CA ASP A 256 29.98 -0.76 4.09
C ASP A 256 29.06 -1.06 2.88
N LEU A 257 28.09 -0.19 2.60
CA LEU A 257 27.19 -0.31 1.45
C LEU A 257 27.89 -0.09 0.10
N ASP A 258 28.82 0.86 0.01
CA ASP A 258 29.64 1.07 -1.19
C ASP A 258 30.44 -0.19 -1.56
N ASN A 259 31.08 -0.78 -0.55
CA ASN A 259 31.86 -2.01 -0.72
C ASN A 259 30.97 -3.16 -1.18
N LEU A 260 29.79 -3.31 -0.57
CA LEU A 260 28.83 -4.34 -0.96
C LEU A 260 28.36 -4.17 -2.41
N GLN A 261 27.98 -2.96 -2.82
CA GLN A 261 27.55 -2.70 -4.20
C GLN A 261 28.66 -3.01 -5.22
N ALA A 262 29.92 -2.74 -4.88
CA ALA A 262 31.07 -3.10 -5.71
C ALA A 262 31.29 -4.62 -5.79
N GLU A 263 31.04 -5.36 -4.70
CA GLU A 263 31.08 -6.82 -4.68
C GLU A 263 29.95 -7.44 -5.52
N LEU A 264 28.72 -6.90 -5.44
CA LEU A 264 27.56 -7.41 -6.18
C LEU A 264 27.71 -7.30 -7.71
N LYS A 265 28.51 -6.35 -8.21
CA LYS A 265 28.85 -6.27 -9.66
C LYS A 265 29.60 -7.50 -10.18
N LYS A 266 30.18 -8.32 -9.31
CA LYS A 266 30.94 -9.52 -9.67
C LYS A 266 30.09 -10.79 -9.73
N GLU A 267 28.81 -10.71 -9.35
CA GLU A 267 27.82 -11.82 -9.40
C GLU A 267 28.28 -13.13 -8.70
N ASP A 268 29.05 -13.02 -7.61
CA ASP A 268 29.57 -14.20 -6.89
C ASP A 268 28.53 -14.79 -5.91
N PRO A 269 28.05 -16.04 -6.10
CA PRO A 269 27.04 -16.67 -5.25
C PRO A 269 27.54 -17.06 -3.85
N THR A 270 28.85 -17.12 -3.62
CA THR A 270 29.43 -17.50 -2.31
C THR A 270 29.31 -16.39 -1.26
N LEU A 271 28.95 -15.18 -1.70
CA LEU A 271 28.76 -14.01 -0.86
C LEU A 271 27.49 -14.05 0.00
N THR A 272 26.52 -14.91 -0.32
CA THR A 272 25.13 -14.83 0.18
C THR A 272 25.00 -14.96 1.71
N GLN A 273 25.77 -15.85 2.35
CA GLN A 273 25.67 -16.07 3.81
C GLN A 273 26.34 -14.94 4.60
N ARG A 274 27.55 -14.51 4.20
CA ARG A 274 28.29 -13.42 4.84
C ARG A 274 27.52 -12.10 4.74
N ILE A 275 26.91 -11.85 3.58
CA ILE A 275 26.12 -10.64 3.33
C ILE A 275 24.83 -10.65 4.18
N SER A 276 24.16 -11.80 4.30
CA SER A 276 22.92 -11.92 5.08
C SER A 276 23.07 -11.45 6.54
N ASP A 277 24.17 -11.83 7.20
CA ASP A 277 24.45 -11.44 8.60
C ASP A 277 24.79 -9.94 8.72
N GLN A 278 25.46 -9.38 7.70
CA GLN A 278 25.75 -7.95 7.64
C GLN A 278 24.48 -7.10 7.52
N PHE A 279 23.52 -7.53 6.69
CA PHE A 279 22.22 -6.84 6.57
C PHE A 279 21.45 -6.80 7.89
N ASP A 280 21.45 -7.89 8.66
CA ASP A 280 20.76 -7.92 9.97
C ASP A 280 21.44 -6.99 10.98
N HIS A 281 22.78 -6.94 10.96
CA HIS A 281 23.55 -6.01 11.78
C HIS A 281 23.23 -4.55 11.44
N TRP A 282 23.22 -4.18 10.16
CA TRP A 282 22.90 -2.82 9.71
C TRP A 282 21.45 -2.45 10.03
N LYS A 283 20.49 -3.35 9.79
CA LYS A 283 19.09 -3.15 10.16
C LYS A 283 18.92 -2.88 11.66
N LYS A 284 19.64 -3.63 12.50
CA LYS A 284 19.62 -3.43 13.96
C LYS A 284 20.25 -2.09 14.36
N ALA A 285 21.33 -1.67 13.71
CA ALA A 285 21.97 -0.38 13.95
C ALA A 285 21.01 0.79 13.62
N VAL A 286 20.36 0.74 12.46
CA VAL A 286 19.41 1.77 12.01
C VAL A 286 18.18 1.82 12.90
N LYS A 287 17.63 0.68 13.32
CA LYS A 287 16.50 0.62 14.28
C LYS A 287 16.83 1.20 15.67
N GLY A 288 18.11 1.31 16.00
CA GLY A 288 18.57 1.94 17.25
C GLY A 288 18.54 3.47 17.19
N TRP A 289 18.37 4.07 16.00
CA TRP A 289 18.15 5.49 15.85
C TRP A 289 16.74 5.85 16.31
N THR A 290 16.57 7.02 16.90
CA THR A 290 15.28 7.52 17.40
C THR A 290 14.84 8.69 16.54
N SER A 291 13.53 8.88 16.36
CA SER A 291 13.00 10.16 15.84
C SER A 291 12.68 11.10 17.00
#